data_AF-A0AA85KFM5-F1
#
_entry.id   AF-A0AA85KFM5-F1
#
_cell.length_a   1.000
_cell.length_b   1.000
_cell.length_c   1.000
_cell.angle_alpha   90.00
_cell.angle_beta   90.00
_cell.angle_gamma   90.00
#
_symmetry.space_group_name_H-M   'P 1'
#
loop_
_entity.id
_entity.type
_entity.pdbx_description
1 polymer ?
#
loop_
_entity_poly.entity_id
_entity_poly.type
_entity_poly.pdbx_seq_one_letter_code
_entity_poly.pdbx_strand_id
1 'polypeptide(L)'
;MLQSFFERMLAETRINIFIIVLGFSDSSYRKICFLYSLISLSHVILVQYSLWHQGLYDILLAQTSSSFSSLSLVLWCALICDCSMKLLLVFIKSTAMFFLSRTVDCYTMGSFLSMLEHIFLLLRHIPSGILWIYFLMEFNWKYQGVLAGRIFVCCLYCILKICVVFYACKDTLQFFRSTLHAKPYTIESNTPSNEVCYMCLELYTIVGVLPCGHKFCAKCTSRWCNAFTSCPCCSSQELQTNSKWRDGSMDLFIQFY
;
A
#
# COMPACT_ATOMS: atom_id res chain seq x y z
N MET A 1 -15.10 1.52 -22.49
CA MET A 1 -15.39 2.52 -21.44
C MET A 1 -14.95 2.04 -20.06
N LEU A 2 -15.42 0.86 -19.58
CA LEU A 2 -14.93 0.26 -18.33
C LEU A 2 -13.44 -0.12 -18.35
N GLN A 3 -12.95 -0.71 -19.44
CA GLN A 3 -11.54 -1.10 -19.57
C GLN A 3 -10.59 0.11 -19.63
N SER A 4 -10.97 1.18 -20.33
CA SER A 4 -10.24 2.45 -20.36
C SER A 4 -10.27 3.21 -19.03
N PHE A 5 -11.35 3.06 -18.25
CA PHE A 5 -11.45 3.57 -16.88
C PHE A 5 -10.53 2.78 -15.93
N PHE A 6 -10.48 1.46 -16.10
CA PHE A 6 -9.63 0.56 -15.32
C PHE A 6 -8.13 0.80 -15.58
N GLU A 7 -7.75 0.96 -16.86
CA GLU A 7 -6.39 1.34 -17.29
C GLU A 7 -5.95 2.68 -16.70
N ARG A 8 -6.84 3.68 -16.66
CA ARG A 8 -6.56 5.00 -16.08
C ARG A 8 -6.44 4.94 -14.55
N MET A 9 -7.29 4.17 -13.86
CA MET A 9 -7.15 3.96 -12.42
C MET A 9 -5.87 3.18 -12.06
N LEU A 10 -5.50 2.16 -12.86
CA LEU A 10 -4.25 1.41 -12.68
C LEU A 10 -3.01 2.27 -12.98
N ALA A 11 -3.12 3.24 -13.90
CA ALA A 11 -2.08 4.23 -14.13
C ALA A 11 -1.95 5.19 -12.93
N GLU A 12 -3.07 5.64 -12.35
CA GLU A 12 -3.08 6.51 -11.16
C GLU A 12 -2.50 5.82 -9.90
N THR A 13 -2.67 4.52 -9.72
CA THR A 13 -2.05 3.78 -8.60
C THR A 13 -0.53 3.62 -8.75
N ARG A 14 0.00 3.61 -10.00
CA ARG A 14 1.44 3.55 -10.31
C ARG A 14 2.20 4.87 -10.11
N ILE A 15 1.50 6.00 -9.94
CA ILE A 15 2.11 7.33 -9.80
C ILE A 15 2.90 7.49 -8.48
N ASN A 16 2.86 6.49 -7.60
CA ASN A 16 3.31 6.58 -6.22
C ASN A 16 4.82 6.65 -5.95
N ILE A 17 5.73 6.41 -6.90
CA ILE A 17 7.18 6.35 -6.56
C ILE A 17 7.90 7.57 -7.10
N PHE A 18 7.64 7.90 -8.36
CA PHE A 18 8.33 8.99 -9.04
C PHE A 18 7.95 10.36 -8.45
N ILE A 19 6.70 10.51 -8.02
CA ILE A 19 6.22 11.76 -7.37
C ILE A 19 6.70 11.87 -5.92
N ILE A 20 6.82 10.75 -5.18
CA ILE A 20 7.30 10.76 -3.78
C ILE A 20 8.80 11.08 -3.71
N VAL A 21 9.60 10.58 -4.65
CA VAL A 21 11.05 10.79 -4.67
C VAL A 21 11.44 12.19 -5.16
N LEU A 22 10.72 12.76 -6.13
CA LEU A 22 11.06 14.10 -6.69
C LEU A 22 10.29 15.25 -6.05
N GLY A 23 9.15 15.00 -5.40
CA GLY A 23 8.22 16.05 -4.99
C GLY A 23 8.56 16.79 -3.70
N PHE A 24 9.47 16.29 -2.84
CA PHE A 24 9.58 16.73 -1.44
C PHE A 24 10.19 18.14 -1.20
N SER A 25 10.26 19.01 -2.21
CA SER A 25 10.84 20.35 -2.07
C SER A 25 9.92 21.51 -2.45
N ASP A 26 8.78 21.27 -3.12
CA ASP A 26 8.10 22.36 -3.83
C ASP A 26 6.63 22.59 -3.41
N SER A 27 6.22 23.79 -3.04
CA SER A 27 4.86 24.06 -2.51
C SER A 27 3.71 23.55 -3.40
N SER A 28 3.99 23.38 -4.69
CA SER A 28 3.16 22.76 -5.73
C SER A 28 2.78 21.28 -5.47
N TYR A 29 3.64 20.46 -4.86
CA TYR A 29 3.35 19.03 -4.63
C TYR A 29 2.20 18.81 -3.65
N ARG A 30 2.08 19.68 -2.63
CA ARG A 30 1.04 19.58 -1.60
C ARG A 30 -0.35 19.83 -2.18
N LYS A 31 -0.46 20.77 -3.12
CA LYS A 31 -1.71 21.06 -3.83
C LYS A 31 -2.15 19.86 -4.66
N ILE A 32 -1.19 19.19 -5.34
CA ILE A 32 -1.46 17.99 -6.13
C ILE A 32 -1.95 16.85 -5.23
N CYS A 33 -1.26 16.57 -4.11
CA CYS A 33 -1.67 15.52 -3.16
C CYS A 33 -3.08 15.75 -2.60
N PHE A 34 -3.40 16.99 -2.25
CA PHE A 34 -4.72 17.37 -1.75
C PHE A 34 -5.82 17.15 -2.80
N LEU A 35 -5.58 17.57 -4.05
CA LEU A 35 -6.51 17.35 -5.15
C LEU A 35 -6.74 15.85 -5.41
N TYR A 36 -5.68 15.03 -5.45
CA TYR A 36 -5.82 13.57 -5.57
C TYR A 36 -6.61 12.96 -4.40
N SER A 37 -6.40 13.45 -3.17
CA SER A 37 -7.16 12.99 -2.01
C SER A 37 -8.66 13.30 -2.13
N LEU A 38 -9.01 14.51 -2.61
CA LEU A 38 -10.40 14.90 -2.83
C LEU A 38 -11.04 14.10 -3.95
N ILE A 39 -10.32 13.88 -5.05
CA ILE A 39 -10.79 13.10 -6.19
C ILE A 39 -11.01 11.64 -5.77
N SER A 40 -10.05 11.01 -5.10
CA SER A 40 -10.22 9.62 -4.65
C SER A 40 -11.38 9.48 -3.65
N LEU A 41 -11.52 10.41 -2.70
CA LEU A 41 -12.62 10.41 -1.74
C LEU A 41 -13.98 10.61 -2.42
N SER A 42 -14.08 11.52 -3.40
CA SER A 42 -15.33 11.72 -4.14
C SER A 42 -15.73 10.47 -4.93
N HIS A 43 -14.75 9.75 -5.51
CA HIS A 43 -15.00 8.49 -6.21
C HIS A 43 -15.44 7.38 -5.25
N VAL A 44 -14.80 7.24 -4.09
CA VAL A 44 -15.22 6.27 -3.06
C VAL A 44 -16.65 6.57 -2.62
N ILE A 45 -16.97 7.82 -2.29
CA ILE A 45 -18.32 8.23 -1.87
C ILE A 45 -19.34 7.99 -2.99
N LEU A 46 -19.02 8.33 -4.24
CA LEU A 46 -19.92 8.15 -5.37
C LEU A 46 -20.21 6.67 -5.65
N VAL A 47 -19.19 5.81 -5.57
CA VAL A 47 -19.35 4.35 -5.70
C VAL A 47 -20.22 3.80 -4.57
N GLN A 48 -19.97 4.19 -3.32
CA GLN A 48 -20.77 3.76 -2.17
C GLN A 48 -22.21 4.27 -2.23
N TYR A 49 -22.42 5.52 -2.64
CA TYR A 49 -23.73 6.13 -2.78
C TYR A 49 -24.54 5.50 -3.91
N SER A 50 -23.93 5.32 -5.09
CA SER A 50 -24.60 4.72 -6.26
C SER A 50 -25.07 3.28 -6.00
N LEU A 51 -24.41 2.58 -5.08
CA LEU A 51 -24.62 1.16 -4.82
C LEU A 51 -25.16 0.91 -3.41
N TRP A 52 -25.59 1.98 -2.73
CA TRP A 52 -26.20 1.95 -1.40
C TRP A 52 -27.37 0.99 -1.35
N HIS A 53 -28.24 1.04 -2.36
CA HIS A 53 -29.42 0.18 -2.47
C HIS A 53 -29.08 -1.31 -2.67
N GLN A 54 -27.84 -1.64 -3.04
CA GLN A 54 -27.38 -3.02 -3.26
C GLN A 54 -26.63 -3.61 -2.05
N GLY A 55 -26.48 -2.85 -0.96
CA GLY A 55 -25.86 -3.35 0.29
C GLY A 55 -24.33 -3.51 0.23
N LEU A 56 -23.63 -2.85 -0.71
CA LEU A 56 -22.17 -2.97 -0.80
C LEU A 56 -21.42 -2.45 0.43
N TYR A 57 -21.99 -1.47 1.14
CA TYR A 57 -21.42 -0.94 2.36
C TYR A 57 -21.41 -2.00 3.48
N ASP A 58 -22.46 -2.83 3.55
CA ASP A 58 -22.54 -3.93 4.51
C ASP A 58 -21.38 -4.91 4.23
N ILE A 59 -21.13 -5.27 2.96
CA ILE A 59 -20.09 -6.23 2.55
C ILE A 59 -18.70 -5.74 2.94
N LEU A 60 -18.43 -4.44 2.78
CA LEU A 60 -17.19 -3.80 3.24
C LEU A 60 -17.03 -3.83 4.77
N LEU A 61 -18.14 -3.79 5.50
CA LEU A 61 -18.20 -3.92 6.96
C LEU A 61 -18.35 -5.37 7.45
N ALA A 62 -18.16 -6.35 6.55
CA ALA A 62 -18.32 -7.78 6.84
C ALA A 62 -19.74 -8.18 7.31
N GLN A 63 -20.73 -7.31 7.07
CA GLN A 63 -22.15 -7.58 7.27
C GLN A 63 -22.73 -7.95 5.91
N THR A 64 -23.62 -8.93 5.82
CA THR A 64 -24.23 -9.26 4.52
C THR A 64 -25.70 -9.51 4.76
N SER A 65 -26.50 -8.59 4.21
CA SER A 65 -27.96 -8.57 4.29
C SER A 65 -28.62 -9.11 3.01
N SER A 66 -27.84 -9.30 1.92
CA SER A 66 -28.33 -9.67 0.59
C SER A 66 -28.01 -11.11 0.18
N SER A 67 -28.95 -11.75 -0.52
CA SER A 67 -28.77 -13.08 -1.13
C SER A 67 -27.95 -12.98 -2.42
N PHE A 68 -26.85 -13.71 -2.50
CA PHE A 68 -25.93 -13.79 -3.64
C PHE A 68 -26.21 -15.04 -4.49
N SER A 69 -27.30 -15.01 -5.25
CA SER A 69 -27.76 -16.18 -6.02
C SER A 69 -27.04 -16.43 -7.35
N SER A 70 -26.21 -15.50 -7.85
CA SER A 70 -25.56 -15.62 -9.17
C SER A 70 -24.07 -15.31 -9.15
N LEU A 71 -23.28 -16.12 -9.87
CA LEU A 71 -21.82 -15.99 -9.97
C LEU A 71 -21.40 -14.65 -10.60
N SER A 72 -22.13 -14.17 -11.60
CA SER A 72 -21.84 -12.87 -12.23
C SER A 72 -21.95 -11.72 -11.24
N LEU A 73 -22.91 -11.77 -10.32
CA LEU A 73 -23.10 -10.73 -9.32
C LEU A 73 -21.99 -10.78 -8.27
N VAL A 74 -21.58 -11.97 -7.83
CA VAL A 74 -20.44 -12.15 -6.91
C VAL A 74 -19.14 -11.61 -7.50
N LEU A 75 -18.84 -11.93 -8.76
CA LEU A 75 -17.65 -11.41 -9.44
C LEU A 75 -17.68 -9.89 -9.60
N TRP A 76 -18.85 -9.33 -9.91
CA TRP A 76 -19.02 -7.88 -10.05
C TRP A 76 -18.87 -7.16 -8.70
N CYS A 77 -19.46 -7.69 -7.63
CA CYS A 77 -19.27 -7.19 -6.27
C CYS A 77 -17.81 -7.28 -5.82
N ALA A 78 -17.15 -8.42 -6.05
CA ALA A 78 -15.72 -8.59 -5.72
C ALA A 78 -14.83 -7.56 -6.44
N LEU A 79 -15.11 -7.29 -7.72
CA LEU A 79 -14.41 -6.28 -8.50
C LEU A 79 -14.60 -4.87 -7.89
N ILE A 80 -15.82 -4.50 -7.53
CA ILE A 80 -16.13 -3.18 -6.96
C ILE A 80 -15.49 -3.02 -5.58
N CYS A 81 -15.52 -4.06 -4.75
CA CYS A 81 -14.86 -4.06 -3.46
C CYS A 81 -13.33 -3.91 -3.61
N ASP A 82 -12.68 -4.67 -4.50
CA ASP A 82 -11.24 -4.53 -4.78
C ASP A 82 -10.88 -3.11 -5.25
N CYS A 83 -11.69 -2.53 -6.14
CA CYS A 83 -11.52 -1.15 -6.60
C CYS A 83 -11.69 -0.12 -5.46
N SER A 84 -12.71 -0.29 -4.63
CA SER A 84 -13.00 0.61 -3.50
C SER A 84 -11.85 0.60 -2.49
N MET A 85 -11.30 -0.57 -2.18
CA MET A 85 -10.15 -0.72 -1.28
C MET A 85 -8.88 -0.03 -1.83
N LYS A 86 -8.63 -0.13 -3.14
CA LYS A 86 -7.52 0.56 -3.81
C LYS A 86 -7.66 2.08 -3.75
N LEU A 87 -8.86 2.60 -4.02
CA LEU A 87 -9.15 4.03 -3.92
C LEU A 87 -9.01 4.55 -2.49
N LEU A 88 -9.45 3.77 -1.51
CA LEU A 88 -9.32 4.10 -0.09
C LEU A 88 -7.84 4.14 0.34
N LEU A 89 -7.00 3.22 -0.14
CA LEU A 89 -5.55 3.30 0.09
C LEU A 89 -4.94 4.56 -0.53
N VAL A 90 -5.29 4.91 -1.77
CA VAL A 90 -4.77 6.14 -2.42
C VAL A 90 -5.17 7.38 -1.61
N PHE A 91 -6.39 7.44 -1.11
CA PHE A 91 -6.85 8.50 -0.22
C PHE A 91 -6.03 8.56 1.08
N ILE A 92 -5.79 7.42 1.73
CA ILE A 92 -5.00 7.37 2.98
C ILE A 92 -3.54 7.76 2.72
N LYS A 93 -2.92 7.26 1.65
CA LYS A 93 -1.53 7.59 1.30
C LYS A 93 -1.37 9.08 1.00
N SER A 94 -2.28 9.67 0.22
CA SER A 94 -2.24 11.10 -0.10
C SER A 94 -2.44 11.98 1.14
N THR A 95 -3.34 11.58 2.04
CA THR A 95 -3.56 12.26 3.33
C THR A 95 -2.36 12.11 4.27
N ALA A 96 -1.79 10.91 4.38
CA ALA A 96 -0.60 10.63 5.16
C ALA A 96 0.59 11.45 4.65
N MET A 97 0.79 11.53 3.33
CA MET A 97 1.82 12.39 2.74
C MET A 97 1.62 13.86 3.11
N PHE A 98 0.39 14.36 3.03
CA PHE A 98 0.09 15.74 3.40
C PHE A 98 0.46 16.03 4.85
N PHE A 99 0.09 15.15 5.78
CA PHE A 99 0.28 15.36 7.22
C PHE A 99 1.72 15.08 7.69
N LEU A 100 2.28 13.93 7.32
CA LEU A 100 3.61 13.50 7.77
C LEU A 100 4.74 14.23 7.05
N SER A 101 4.50 14.87 5.88
CA SER A 101 5.59 15.57 5.17
C SER A 101 6.13 16.77 5.93
N ARG A 102 5.37 17.25 6.93
CA ARG A 102 5.78 18.36 7.79
C ARG A 102 6.65 17.91 8.96
N THR A 103 6.58 16.65 9.36
CA THR A 103 7.13 16.17 10.65
C THR A 103 8.17 15.08 10.51
N VAL A 104 8.18 14.33 9.41
CA VAL A 104 8.95 13.09 9.26
C VAL A 104 9.93 13.17 8.09
N ASP A 105 11.13 12.60 8.28
CA ASP A 105 12.14 12.42 7.24
C ASP A 105 11.60 11.62 6.04
N CYS A 106 12.15 11.90 4.84
CA CYS A 106 11.72 11.26 3.60
C CYS A 106 11.80 9.72 3.64
N TYR A 107 12.82 9.17 4.31
CA TYR A 107 12.98 7.71 4.47
C TYR A 107 11.88 7.09 5.33
N THR A 108 11.66 7.65 6.52
CA THR A 108 10.64 7.15 7.44
C THR A 108 9.23 7.28 6.86
N MET A 109 8.97 8.37 6.12
CA MET A 109 7.73 8.53 5.34
C MET A 109 7.54 7.41 4.32
N GLY A 110 8.55 7.15 3.47
CA GLY A 110 8.47 6.09 2.45
C GLY A 110 8.21 4.72 3.08
N SER A 111 8.89 4.42 4.19
CA SER A 111 8.69 3.20 4.97
C SER A 111 7.25 3.08 5.50
N PHE A 112 6.68 4.16 6.07
CA PHE A 112 5.30 4.17 6.57
C PHE A 112 4.28 3.95 5.44
N LEU A 113 4.47 4.60 4.29
CA LEU A 113 3.60 4.43 3.14
C LEU A 113 3.65 2.99 2.58
N SER A 114 4.83 2.36 2.60
CA SER A 114 4.96 0.95 2.20
C SER A 114 4.33 0.00 3.22
N MET A 115 4.41 0.30 4.51
CA MET A 115 3.66 -0.47 5.51
C MET A 115 2.15 -0.38 5.28
N LEU A 116 1.63 0.82 4.99
CA LEU A 116 0.23 0.99 4.66
C LEU A 116 -0.17 0.13 3.46
N GLU A 117 0.66 0.05 2.42
CA GLU A 117 0.41 -0.85 1.28
C GLU A 117 0.28 -2.31 1.72
N HIS A 118 1.22 -2.83 2.51
CA HIS A 118 1.15 -4.22 2.97
C HIS A 118 -0.08 -4.50 3.86
N ILE A 119 -0.49 -3.55 4.70
CA ILE A 119 -1.71 -3.66 5.51
C ILE A 119 -2.95 -3.71 4.60
N PHE A 120 -3.00 -2.87 3.56
CA PHE A 120 -4.12 -2.84 2.63
C PHE A 120 -4.19 -4.07 1.72
N LEU A 121 -3.05 -4.66 1.36
CA LEU A 121 -3.01 -5.96 0.69
C LEU A 121 -3.64 -7.07 1.56
N LEU A 122 -3.40 -7.05 2.87
CA LEU A 122 -4.06 -7.98 3.81
C LEU A 122 -5.56 -7.72 3.91
N LEU A 123 -5.95 -6.44 4.05
CA LEU A 123 -7.34 -6.04 4.19
C LEU A 123 -8.17 -6.40 2.94
N ARG A 124 -7.55 -6.41 1.75
CA ARG A 124 -8.19 -6.78 0.48
C ARG A 124 -8.63 -8.24 0.41
N HIS A 125 -7.97 -9.15 1.14
CA HIS A 125 -8.38 -10.55 1.20
C HIS A 125 -9.71 -10.77 1.95
N ILE A 126 -10.11 -9.84 2.82
CA ILE A 126 -11.29 -9.99 3.70
C ILE A 126 -12.61 -9.89 2.91
N PRO A 127 -12.89 -8.81 2.15
CA PRO A 127 -14.15 -8.70 1.39
C PRO A 127 -14.34 -9.82 0.36
N SER A 128 -13.28 -10.16 -0.41
CA SER A 128 -13.34 -11.26 -1.37
C SER A 128 -13.57 -12.60 -0.67
N GLY A 129 -12.91 -12.83 0.48
CA GLY A 129 -13.10 -14.02 1.30
C GLY A 129 -14.57 -14.21 1.72
N ILE A 130 -15.17 -13.16 2.29
CA ILE A 130 -16.54 -13.16 2.79
C ILE A 130 -17.55 -13.42 1.67
N LEU A 131 -17.41 -12.74 0.53
CA LEU A 131 -18.30 -12.90 -0.63
C LEU A 131 -18.37 -14.34 -1.13
N TRP A 132 -17.21 -15.00 -1.28
CA TRP A 132 -17.15 -16.39 -1.73
C TRP A 132 -17.72 -17.37 -0.71
N ILE A 133 -17.54 -17.13 0.59
CA ILE A 133 -18.13 -17.97 1.64
C ILE A 133 -19.66 -17.93 1.54
N TYR A 134 -20.25 -16.72 1.46
CA TYR A 134 -21.70 -16.59 1.33
C TYR A 134 -22.23 -17.24 0.05
N PHE A 135 -21.54 -17.05 -1.09
CA PHE A 135 -21.92 -17.69 -2.34
C PHE A 135 -21.91 -19.22 -2.24
N LEU A 136 -20.88 -19.81 -1.64
CA LEU A 136 -20.79 -21.25 -1.44
C LEU A 136 -21.86 -21.77 -0.48
N MET A 137 -22.20 -21.01 0.58
CA MET A 137 -23.28 -21.36 1.49
C MET A 137 -24.65 -21.33 0.81
N GLU A 138 -24.93 -20.32 -0.01
CA GLU A 138 -26.20 -20.23 -0.75
C GLU A 138 -26.31 -21.32 -1.81
N PHE A 139 -25.20 -21.64 -2.49
CA PHE A 139 -25.11 -22.76 -3.43
C PHE A 139 -25.34 -24.13 -2.75
N ASN A 140 -24.91 -24.29 -1.49
CA ASN A 140 -25.19 -25.49 -0.69
C ASN A 140 -26.67 -25.69 -0.42
N TRP A 141 -27.40 -24.60 -0.15
CA TRP A 141 -28.83 -24.67 0.17
C TRP A 141 -29.72 -24.85 -1.07
N LYS A 142 -29.38 -24.18 -2.18
CA LYS A 142 -30.25 -24.09 -3.37
C LYS A 142 -30.36 -25.37 -4.19
N TYR A 143 -29.31 -26.19 -4.24
CA TYR A 143 -29.31 -27.42 -5.04
C TYR A 143 -29.51 -28.67 -4.17
N GLN A 144 -30.33 -29.62 -4.62
CA GLN A 144 -30.52 -30.92 -3.97
C GLN A 144 -29.53 -31.92 -4.59
N GLY A 145 -28.34 -32.04 -4.00
CA GLY A 145 -27.27 -32.96 -4.41
C GLY A 145 -26.45 -33.41 -3.21
N VAL A 146 -25.33 -34.12 -3.44
CA VAL A 146 -24.47 -34.66 -2.36
C VAL A 146 -23.99 -33.52 -1.43
N LEU A 147 -24.63 -33.37 -0.27
CA LEU A 147 -24.35 -32.31 0.71
C LEU A 147 -22.90 -32.37 1.19
N ALA A 148 -22.39 -33.57 1.43
CA ALA A 148 -21.03 -33.80 1.92
C ALA A 148 -19.95 -33.21 0.98
N GLY A 149 -20.10 -33.37 -0.34
CA GLY A 149 -19.14 -32.86 -1.31
C GLY A 149 -19.07 -31.34 -1.33
N ARG A 150 -20.18 -30.65 -1.10
CA ARG A 150 -20.21 -29.18 -1.14
C ARG A 150 -19.77 -28.53 0.17
N ILE A 151 -20.09 -29.16 1.31
CA ILE A 151 -19.50 -28.81 2.60
C ILE A 151 -17.98 -28.96 2.53
N PHE A 152 -17.49 -30.05 1.93
CA PHE A 152 -16.06 -30.27 1.72
C PHE A 152 -15.41 -29.15 0.90
N VAL A 153 -16.01 -28.72 -0.21
CA VAL A 153 -15.51 -27.58 -1.01
C VAL A 153 -15.47 -26.29 -0.20
N CYS A 154 -16.50 -26.00 0.59
CA CYS A 154 -16.54 -24.81 1.46
C CYS A 154 -15.44 -24.85 2.52
N CYS A 155 -15.25 -25.99 3.20
CA CYS A 155 -14.19 -26.17 4.19
C CYS A 155 -12.80 -26.04 3.54
N LEU A 156 -12.59 -26.65 2.39
CA LEU A 156 -11.33 -26.57 1.64
C LEU A 156 -11.01 -25.12 1.23
N TYR A 157 -12.01 -24.38 0.75
CA TYR A 157 -11.86 -22.95 0.46
C TYR A 157 -11.47 -22.14 1.71
N CYS A 158 -12.17 -22.34 2.84
CA CYS A 158 -11.84 -21.66 4.10
C CYS A 158 -10.41 -21.97 4.57
N ILE A 159 -9.98 -23.23 4.51
CA ILE A 159 -8.62 -23.63 4.89
C ILE A 159 -7.59 -22.95 3.99
N LEU A 160 -7.77 -23.03 2.67
CA LEU A 160 -6.87 -22.38 1.70
C LEU A 160 -6.79 -20.87 1.96
N LYS A 161 -7.93 -20.22 2.24
CA LYS A 161 -7.97 -18.80 2.56
C LYS A 161 -7.25 -18.44 3.84
N ILE A 162 -7.47 -19.20 4.92
CA ILE A 162 -6.77 -19.02 6.19
C ILE A 162 -5.26 -19.18 5.98
N CYS A 163 -4.82 -20.19 5.22
CA CYS A 163 -3.41 -20.37 4.89
C CYS A 163 -2.84 -19.17 4.14
N VAL A 164 -3.51 -18.69 3.08
CA VAL A 164 -3.06 -17.50 2.31
C VAL A 164 -2.95 -16.26 3.20
N VAL A 165 -3.97 -15.98 4.01
CA VAL A 165 -3.97 -14.84 4.93
C VAL A 165 -2.86 -14.98 5.97
N PHE A 166 -2.62 -16.18 6.50
CA PHE A 166 -1.54 -16.43 7.45
C PHE A 166 -0.15 -16.21 6.84
N TYR A 167 0.10 -16.72 5.63
CA TYR A 167 1.36 -16.50 4.92
C TYR A 167 1.57 -15.01 4.62
N ALA A 168 0.54 -14.33 4.12
CA ALA A 168 0.61 -12.89 3.86
C ALA A 168 0.84 -12.09 5.14
N CYS A 169 0.16 -12.44 6.25
CA CYS A 169 0.33 -11.79 7.54
C CYS A 169 1.76 -11.96 8.06
N LYS A 170 2.32 -13.16 7.92
CA LYS A 170 3.72 -13.44 8.29
C LYS A 170 4.70 -12.60 7.47
N ASP A 171 4.52 -12.51 6.15
CA ASP A 171 5.36 -11.68 5.28
C ASP A 171 5.27 -10.19 5.67
N THR A 172 4.05 -9.67 5.86
CA THR A 172 3.82 -8.29 6.31
C THR A 172 4.44 -8.01 7.68
N LEU A 173 4.32 -8.94 8.63
CA LEU A 173 4.92 -8.77 9.96
C LEU A 173 6.45 -8.82 9.91
N GLN A 174 7.02 -9.69 9.08
CA GLN A 174 8.46 -9.75 8.86
C GLN A 174 8.98 -8.45 8.23
N PHE A 175 8.26 -7.93 7.23
CA PHE A 175 8.56 -6.63 6.62
C PHE A 175 8.47 -5.49 7.64
N PHE A 176 7.41 -5.47 8.46
CA PHE A 176 7.23 -4.48 9.52
C PHE A 176 8.39 -4.47 10.51
N ARG A 177 8.81 -5.65 10.98
CA ARG A 177 9.99 -5.78 11.86
C ARG A 177 11.25 -5.24 11.19
N SER A 178 11.52 -5.62 9.94
CA SER A 178 12.72 -5.15 9.23
C SER A 178 12.76 -3.63 9.06
N THR A 179 11.59 -3.01 8.89
CA THR A 179 11.46 -1.58 8.63
C THR A 179 11.54 -0.73 9.90
N LEU A 180 11.02 -1.24 11.03
CA LEU A 180 11.11 -0.56 12.33
C LEU A 180 12.53 -0.53 12.90
N HIS A 181 13.36 -1.53 12.60
CA HIS A 181 14.61 -1.76 13.34
C HIS A 181 15.86 -1.10 12.75
N ALA A 182 15.87 -0.57 11.52
CA ALA A 182 17.09 0.02 10.96
C ALA A 182 16.86 1.15 9.95
N LYS A 183 17.35 2.37 10.26
CA LYS A 183 17.76 3.31 9.22
C LYS A 183 19.06 2.78 8.59
N PRO A 184 19.29 2.92 7.28
CA PRO A 184 20.50 2.43 6.63
C PRO A 184 21.72 3.32 6.91
N TYR A 185 21.60 4.27 7.83
CA TYR A 185 22.62 5.23 8.23
C TYR A 185 22.43 5.59 9.71
N THR A 186 23.53 5.93 10.37
CA THR A 186 23.52 6.45 11.75
C THR A 186 23.50 7.97 11.74
N ILE A 187 23.02 8.58 12.83
CA ILE A 187 22.98 10.03 12.98
C ILE A 187 24.02 10.42 14.02
N GLU A 188 24.98 11.25 13.63
CA GLU A 188 25.96 11.88 14.52
C GLU A 188 25.52 13.33 14.77
N SER A 189 25.35 13.70 16.04
CA SER A 189 24.97 15.06 16.46
C SER A 189 26.17 16.00 16.61
N ASN A 190 27.39 15.47 16.60
CA ASN A 190 28.61 16.26 16.74
C ASN A 190 29.09 16.70 15.35
N THR A 191 28.74 17.91 14.95
CA THR A 191 29.21 18.53 13.71
C THR A 191 30.56 19.23 13.93
N PRO A 192 31.60 18.98 13.11
CA PRO A 192 32.69 19.94 12.99
C PRO A 192 32.17 21.20 12.28
N SER A 193 32.31 22.36 12.92
CA SER A 193 31.63 23.61 12.56
C SER A 193 32.02 24.25 11.21
N ASN A 194 32.94 23.63 10.43
CA ASN A 194 33.49 24.19 9.20
C ASN A 194 33.42 23.26 7.97
N GLU A 195 32.80 22.08 8.07
CA GLU A 195 32.72 21.16 6.92
C GLU A 195 31.45 21.38 6.08
N VAL A 196 31.55 21.16 4.77
CA VAL A 196 30.47 21.32 3.80
C VAL A 196 30.05 19.95 3.27
N CYS A 197 28.74 19.71 3.21
CA CYS A 197 28.19 18.48 2.65
C CYS A 197 28.31 18.50 1.12
N TYR A 198 28.97 17.51 0.51
CA TYR A 198 29.15 17.49 -0.95
C TYR A 198 27.85 17.28 -1.74
N MET A 199 26.78 16.80 -1.11
CA MET A 199 25.49 16.55 -1.79
C MET A 199 24.64 17.81 -1.95
N CYS A 200 24.68 18.72 -0.96
CA CYS A 200 23.90 19.96 -0.97
C CYS A 200 24.77 21.22 -1.05
N LEU A 201 26.08 21.09 -0.91
CA LEU A 201 27.06 22.19 -0.89
C LEU A 201 26.78 23.24 0.21
N GLU A 202 26.05 22.84 1.24
CA GLU A 202 25.75 23.64 2.44
C GLU A 202 26.50 23.08 3.66
N LEU A 203 26.65 23.92 4.70
CA LEU A 203 27.23 23.51 5.98
C LEU A 203 26.44 22.35 6.60
N TYR A 204 27.15 21.43 7.25
CA TYR A 204 26.49 20.33 7.95
C TYR A 204 25.57 20.85 9.06
N THR A 205 24.30 20.44 9.01
CA THR A 205 23.33 20.68 10.09
C THR A 205 23.27 19.49 11.04
N ILE A 206 23.01 18.31 10.50
CA ILE A 206 23.00 17.02 11.20
C ILE A 206 23.70 16.02 10.29
N VAL A 207 24.68 15.28 10.80
CA VAL A 207 25.48 14.36 9.99
C VAL A 207 24.85 12.97 9.99
N GLY A 208 24.58 12.45 8.79
CA GLY A 208 24.20 11.06 8.54
C GLY A 208 25.39 10.28 8.01
N VAL A 209 25.78 9.20 8.69
CA VAL A 209 26.93 8.36 8.34
C VAL A 209 26.45 7.04 7.75
N LEU A 210 26.90 6.74 6.53
CA LEU A 210 26.63 5.45 5.87
C LEU A 210 27.51 4.33 6.47
N PRO A 211 27.17 3.04 6.28
CA PRO A 211 27.98 1.92 6.75
C PRO A 211 29.42 1.91 6.20
N CYS A 212 29.66 2.56 5.07
CA CYS A 212 30.99 2.77 4.48
C CYS A 212 31.83 3.85 5.18
N GLY A 213 31.28 4.58 6.16
CA GLY A 213 31.94 5.67 6.86
C GLY A 213 31.79 7.06 6.22
N HIS A 214 31.26 7.18 4.99
CA HIS A 214 31.03 8.48 4.36
C HIS A 214 29.89 9.26 5.04
N LYS A 215 30.07 10.59 5.14
CA LYS A 215 29.24 11.50 5.94
C LYS A 215 28.52 12.56 5.09
N PHE A 216 27.18 12.61 5.09
CA PHE A 216 26.38 13.68 4.44
C PHE A 216 25.41 14.31 5.42
N CYS A 217 24.72 15.38 5.02
CA CYS A 217 23.56 15.84 5.79
C CYS A 217 22.54 14.70 5.92
N ALA A 218 21.98 14.47 7.11
CA ALA A 218 21.00 13.40 7.36
C ALA A 218 19.82 13.44 6.37
N LYS A 219 19.39 14.65 5.98
CA LYS A 219 18.36 14.86 4.95
C LYS A 219 18.81 14.43 3.54
N CYS A 220 20.07 14.69 3.18
CA CYS A 220 20.66 14.25 1.90
C CYS A 220 20.85 12.73 1.88
N THR A 221 21.37 12.15 2.96
CA THR A 221 21.49 10.70 3.13
C THR A 221 20.13 10.01 3.03
N SER A 222 19.11 10.53 3.73
CA SER A 222 17.75 9.98 3.67
C SER A 222 17.17 10.00 2.25
N ARG A 223 17.32 11.12 1.53
CA ARG A 223 16.83 11.25 0.14
C ARG A 223 17.58 10.32 -0.80
N TRP A 224 18.89 10.18 -0.63
CA TRP A 224 19.71 9.31 -1.46
C TRP A 224 19.38 7.83 -1.24
N CYS A 225 19.35 7.38 0.01
CA CYS A 225 19.03 5.99 0.35
C CYS A 225 17.61 5.56 -0.07
N ASN A 226 16.71 6.53 -0.29
CA ASN A 226 15.39 6.27 -0.87
C ASN A 226 15.46 5.92 -2.36
N ALA A 227 16.34 6.57 -3.12
CA ALA A 227 16.46 6.39 -4.57
C ALA A 227 17.51 5.35 -4.96
N PHE A 228 18.60 5.23 -4.20
CA PHE A 228 19.78 4.45 -4.55
C PHE A 228 20.19 3.51 -3.41
N THR A 229 20.73 2.34 -3.77
CA THR A 229 21.30 1.36 -2.82
C THR A 229 22.78 1.52 -2.59
N SER A 230 23.47 2.37 -3.34
CA SER A 230 24.91 2.54 -3.25
C SER A 230 25.28 3.84 -2.55
N CYS A 231 26.47 3.89 -1.96
CA CYS A 231 27.02 5.16 -1.50
C CYS A 231 27.39 6.06 -2.70
N PRO A 232 27.11 7.38 -2.65
CA PRO A 232 27.47 8.29 -3.74
C PRO A 232 28.98 8.44 -3.95
N CYS A 233 29.80 8.16 -2.92
CA CYS A 233 31.26 8.30 -3.00
C CYS A 233 31.99 7.05 -3.47
N CYS A 234 31.66 5.88 -2.92
CA CYS A 234 32.47 4.68 -3.14
C CYS A 234 31.86 3.67 -4.11
N SER A 235 30.58 3.77 -4.46
CA SER A 235 29.85 2.82 -5.34
C SER A 235 29.96 1.33 -4.97
N SER A 236 30.63 0.97 -3.88
CA SER A 236 31.12 -0.40 -3.61
C SER A 236 30.38 -1.10 -2.48
N GLN A 237 29.55 -0.39 -1.72
CA GLN A 237 28.76 -0.98 -0.63
C GLN A 237 27.27 -0.86 -0.93
N GLU A 238 26.63 -2.01 -1.15
CA GLU A 238 25.18 -2.11 -1.11
C GLU A 238 24.72 -1.78 0.32
N LEU A 239 24.08 -0.62 0.47
CA LEU A 239 23.28 -0.30 1.63
C LEU A 239 22.21 -1.40 1.71
N GLN A 240 22.23 -2.20 2.78
CA GLN A 240 21.20 -3.19 3.12
C GLN A 240 19.86 -2.47 3.35
N THR A 241 19.24 -2.07 2.25
CA THR A 241 17.97 -1.37 2.20
C THR A 241 16.96 -2.36 1.67
N ASN A 242 15.85 -2.50 2.39
CA ASN A 242 14.74 -3.34 1.98
C ASN A 242 14.07 -2.65 0.77
N SER A 243 14.60 -2.87 -0.42
CA SER A 243 14.28 -2.16 -1.66
C SER A 243 12.83 -2.25 -2.13
N LYS A 244 12.01 -3.04 -1.43
CA LYS A 244 10.66 -3.43 -1.83
C LYS A 244 9.74 -2.22 -2.02
N TRP A 245 9.84 -1.16 -1.22
CA TRP A 245 9.00 0.05 -1.41
C TRP A 245 9.32 0.88 -2.66
N ARG A 246 10.39 0.55 -3.41
CA ARG A 246 10.77 1.26 -4.65
C ARG A 246 10.00 0.79 -5.89
N ASP A 247 9.24 -0.30 -5.78
CA ASP A 247 8.39 -0.80 -6.87
C ASP A 247 6.98 -0.16 -6.87
N GLY A 248 6.57 0.46 -5.75
CA GLY A 248 5.31 1.17 -5.51
C GLY A 248 4.08 0.48 -6.07
N SER A 249 4.15 -0.84 -6.18
CA SER A 249 3.12 -1.65 -6.79
C SER A 249 2.26 -2.26 -5.71
N MET A 250 1.00 -1.81 -5.67
CA MET A 250 -0.09 -2.73 -5.38
C MET A 250 -0.10 -3.75 -6.53
N ASP A 251 0.31 -4.99 -6.27
CA ASP A 251 0.38 -6.06 -7.28
C ASP A 251 -0.83 -6.01 -8.22
N LEU A 252 -0.53 -6.01 -9.52
CA LEU A 252 -1.45 -5.79 -10.64
C LEU A 252 -2.65 -6.77 -10.65
N PHE A 253 -2.61 -7.82 -9.83
CA PHE A 253 -3.61 -8.84 -9.74
C PHE A 253 -4.83 -8.34 -8.94
N ILE A 254 -5.96 -8.25 -9.64
CA ILE A 254 -7.29 -8.16 -9.02
C ILE A 254 -7.47 -9.44 -8.18
N GLN A 255 -7.82 -9.29 -6.90
CA GLN A 255 -8.08 -10.44 -6.02
C GLN A 255 -9.50 -10.98 -6.28
N PHE A 256 -9.64 -11.70 -7.40
CA PHE A 256 -10.87 -12.40 -7.74
C PHE A 256 -11.13 -13.61 -6.86
N TYR A 257 -10.10 -14.19 -6.25
CA TYR A 257 -10.18 -15.38 -5.41
C TYR A 257 -9.73 -15.09 -3.99
#